data_AF-A0A653CY50-F1
#
_entry.id   AF-A0A653CY50-F1
#
_cell.length_a   1.000
_cell.length_b   1.000
_cell.length_c   1.000
_cell.angle_alpha   90.00
_cell.angle_beta   90.00
_cell.angle_gamma   90.00
#
_symmetry.space_group_name_H-M   'P 1'
#
loop_
_entity.id
_entity.type
_entity.pdbx_description
1 polymer ?
#
loop_
_entity_poly.entity_id
_entity_poly.type
_entity_poly.pdbx_seq_one_letter_code
_entity_poly.pdbx_strand_id
1 'polypeptide(L)' 'MNDLPVGRSVDETIRLVQAFQYTDQHGEVCPAGWKPGQDTIIPNPTEKKKYFQKHLHESL' A
#
# COMPACT_ATOMS: atom_id res chain seq x y z
N MET A 1 -21.46 -3.10 5.09
CA MET A 1 -22.13 -4.30 5.67
C MET A 1 -21.19 -4.84 6.75
N ASN A 2 -21.67 -5.08 7.96
CA ASN A 2 -20.85 -5.63 9.07
C ASN A 2 -21.44 -6.98 9.48
N ASP A 3 -20.62 -8.03 9.58
CA ASP A 3 -21.02 -9.35 10.05
C ASP A 3 -20.83 -9.48 11.57
N LEU A 4 -21.86 -9.93 12.29
CA LEU A 4 -21.85 -10.03 13.76
C LEU A 4 -20.84 -11.05 14.33
N PRO A 5 -20.60 -12.23 13.73
CA PRO A 5 -19.65 -13.20 14.29
C PRO A 5 -18.19 -12.96 13.86
N VAL A 6 -17.93 -12.02 12.93
CA VAL A 6 -16.60 -11.78 12.37
C VAL A 6 -16.09 -10.40 12.79
N GLY A 7 -15.10 -10.39 13.68
CA GLY A 7 -14.44 -9.16 14.12
C GLY A 7 -13.64 -8.48 12.99
N ARG A 8 -13.59 -7.14 13.03
CA ARG A 8 -12.73 -6.33 12.15
C ARG A 8 -11.37 -6.11 12.79
N SER A 9 -10.33 -5.93 11.96
CA SER A 9 -9.00 -5.55 12.44
C SER A 9 -8.88 -4.03 12.57
N VAL A 10 -8.58 -3.57 13.78
CA VAL A 10 -8.27 -2.15 14.04
C VAL A 10 -6.95 -1.77 13.36
N ASP A 11 -5.95 -2.65 13.39
CA ASP A 11 -4.67 -2.40 12.74
C ASP A 11 -4.82 -2.20 11.23
N GLU A 12 -5.69 -2.97 10.58
CA GLU A 12 -5.97 -2.80 9.15
C GLU A 12 -6.71 -1.49 8.87
N THR A 13 -7.60 -1.08 9.78
CA THR A 13 -8.28 0.22 9.67
C THR A 13 -7.27 1.37 9.74
N ILE A 14 -6.33 1.31 10.69
CA ILE A 14 -5.27 2.31 10.83
C ILE A 14 -4.35 2.31 9.60
N ARG A 15 -3.97 1.11 9.12
CA ARG A 15 -3.12 0.96 7.92
C ARG A 15 -3.74 1.62 6.69
N LEU A 16 -5.05 1.44 6.48
CA LEU A 16 -5.77 2.04 5.36
C LEU A 16 -5.81 3.57 5.48
N VAL A 17 -6.10 4.12 6.67
CA VAL A 17 -6.09 5.57 6.90
C VAL A 17 -4.71 6.16 6.59
N GLN A 18 -3.63 5.52 7.06
CA GLN A 18 -2.27 5.96 6.79
C GLN A 18 -1.91 5.87 5.30
N ALA A 19 -2.39 4.83 4.60
CA ALA A 19 -2.16 4.69 3.16
C ALA A 19 -2.82 5.83 2.39
N PHE A 20 -4.08 6.16 2.67
CA PHE A 20 -4.76 7.29 2.03
C PHE A 20 -4.07 8.62 2.31
N GLN A 21 -3.68 8.87 3.57
CA GLN A 21 -2.93 10.07 3.92
C GLN A 21 -1.61 10.18 3.15
N TYR A 22 -0.89 9.07 2.99
CA TYR A 22 0.35 9.04 2.23
C TYR A 22 0.10 9.35 0.76
N THR A 23 -0.88 8.71 0.13
CA THR A 23 -1.20 8.94 -1.30
C THR A 23 -1.64 10.37 -1.56
N ASP A 24 -2.44 10.97 -0.66
CA ASP A 24 -2.90 12.35 -0.77
C ASP A 24 -1.74 13.35 -0.66
N GLN A 25 -0.75 13.07 0.19
CA GLN A 25 0.40 13.95 0.39
C GLN A 25 1.48 13.83 -0.69
N HIS A 26 1.73 12.62 -1.21
CA HIS A 26 2.88 12.34 -2.07
C HIS A 26 2.50 12.13 -3.54
N GLY A 27 1.23 11.84 -3.85
CA GLY A 27 0.79 11.50 -5.20
C GLY A 27 1.29 10.14 -5.71
N GLU A 28 1.89 9.33 -4.84
CA GLU A 28 2.29 7.95 -5.10
C GLU A 28 1.16 6.98 -4.74
N VAL A 29 1.26 5.71 -5.12
CA VAL A 29 0.30 4.66 -4.73
C VAL A 29 0.94 3.59 -3.85
N CYS A 30 0.16 3.10 -2.90
CA CYS A 30 0.59 2.08 -1.94
C CYS A 30 0.36 0.65 -2.50
N PRO A 31 1.39 -0.21 -2.56
CA PRO A 31 1.24 -1.60 -2.97
C PRO A 31 0.45 -2.44 -1.95
N ALA A 32 0.16 -3.69 -2.31
CA ALA A 32 -0.56 -4.62 -1.42
C ALA A 32 0.18 -4.80 -0.09
N GLY A 33 -0.57 -4.70 1.01
CA GLY A 33 -0.01 -4.85 2.36
C GLY A 33 0.88 -3.71 2.83
N TRP A 34 0.97 -2.60 2.08
CA TRP A 34 1.81 -1.45 2.43
C TRP A 34 1.58 -0.96 3.87
N LYS A 35 2.67 -0.63 4.55
CA LYS A 35 2.77 -0.02 5.88
C LYS A 35 3.73 1.18 5.82
N PRO A 36 3.64 2.12 6.78
CA PRO A 36 4.56 3.24 6.86
C PRO A 36 6.04 2.81 6.80
N GLY A 37 6.81 3.46 5.94
CA GLY A 37 8.22 3.16 5.70
C GLY A 37 8.51 2.10 4.63
N GLN A 38 7.49 1.44 4.08
CA GLN A 38 7.66 0.54 2.93
C GLN A 38 7.65 1.28 1.60
N ASP A 39 8.26 0.64 0.59
CA ASP A 39 8.31 1.15 -0.77
C ASP A 39 6.91 1.37 -1.38
N THR A 40 6.82 2.39 -2.24
CA THR A 40 5.62 2.83 -2.92
C THR A 40 5.84 2.87 -4.43
N ILE A 41 4.75 3.06 -5.19
CA ILE A 41 4.80 3.08 -6.65
C ILE A 41 4.47 4.48 -7.14
N ILE A 42 5.37 5.08 -7.91
CA ILE A 42 5.07 6.32 -8.65
C ILE A 42 4.12 5.96 -9.80
N PRO A 43 2.91 6.54 -9.89
CA PRO A 43 1.89 6.19 -10.89
C PRO A 43 2.20 6.77 -12.29
N ASN A 44 3.45 6.65 -12.73
CA ASN A 44 3.92 7.00 -14.06
C ASN A 44 4.38 5.74 -14.81
N PRO A 45 4.03 5.55 -16.10
CA PRO A 45 4.38 4.34 -16.87
C PRO A 45 5.88 4.01 -16.89
N THR A 46 6.74 5.02 -16.87
CA THR A 46 8.20 4.86 -16.90
C THR A 46 8.74 4.67 -15.49
N GLU A 47 8.30 5.47 -14.53
CA GLU A 47 8.89 5.47 -13.19
C GLU A 47 8.46 4.29 -12.33
N LYS A 48 7.25 3.74 -12.54
CA LYS A 48 6.80 2.54 -11.84
C LYS A 48 7.75 1.35 -12.02
N LYS A 49 8.51 1.32 -13.11
CA LYS A 49 9.53 0.30 -13.37
C LYS A 49 10.59 0.24 -12.28
N LYS A 50 10.90 1.36 -11.60
CA LYS A 50 11.85 1.42 -10.47
C LYS A 50 11.40 0.48 -9.35
N TYR A 51 10.13 0.55 -8.96
CA TYR A 51 9.54 -0.35 -7.97
C TYR A 51 9.58 -1.82 -8.46
N PHE A 52 9.07 -2.09 -9.67
CA PHE A 52 9.00 -3.47 -10.17
C PHE A 52 10.38 -4.12 -10.39
N GLN A 53 11.42 -3.35 -10.72
CA GLN A 53 12.79 -3.84 -10.83
C GLN A 53 13.38 -4.17 -9.45
N LYS A 54 13.10 -3.34 -8.43
CA LYS A 54 13.55 -3.57 -7.05
C LYS A 54 12.93 -4.84 -6.45
N HIS A 55 11.65 -5.08 -6.68
CA HIS A 55 10.88 -6.18 -6.07
C HIS A 55 10.71 -7.41 -6.98
N LEU A 56 11.42 -7.48 -8.10
CA LEU A 56 11.27 -8.57 -9.08
C LEU A 56 11.60 -9.96 -8.50
N HIS A 57 12.47 -10.03 -7.50
CA HIS A 57 12.98 -11.28 -6.91
C HIS A 57 12.24 -11.75 -5.65
N GLU A 58 11.32 -10.96 -5.09
CA GLU A 58 10.59 -11.32 -3.86
C GLU A 58 9.43 -12.30 -4.08
N SER A 59 9.25 -12.79 -5.32
CA SER A 59 8.20 -13.75 -5.71
C SER A 59 8.72 -15.18 -5.90
N LEU A 60 9.96 -15.47 -5.46
CA LEU A 60 10.57 -16.81 -5.44
C LEU A 60 10.85 -17.26 -4.02
#